data_AF-A0AAV7JMD3-F1
#
_entry.id   AF-A0AAV7JMD3-F1
#
_cell.length_a   1.000
_cell.length_b   1.000
_cell.length_c   1.000
_cell.angle_alpha   90.00
_cell.angle_beta   90.00
_cell.angle_gamma   90.00
#
_symmetry.space_group_name_H-M   'P 1'
#
loop_
_entity.id
_entity.type
_entity.pdbx_description
1 polymer ?
#
loop_
_entity_poly.entity_id
_entity_poly.type
_entity_poly.pdbx_seq_one_letter_code
_entity_poly.pdbx_strand_id
1 'polypeptide(L)'
;MKLEKLNKYFKKRWITHVNPEELSILDSKFTTNNGAKSYHARLKDRARANHPRIWSFMTHINEIIIDTDNEFGRLSLGKNITRPRKKTNFLTDDRRSRCKQKFQSGGHIPWEYINAVSQTIGNIRDPEEEVDFSDCSEDSETDHIDDDDNNH
;
A
#
# COMPACT_ATOMS: atom_id res chain seq x y z
N MET A 1 10.60 -18.37 26.05
CA MET A 1 10.07 -19.50 25.27
C MET A 1 9.61 -19.20 23.83
N LYS A 2 8.63 -18.32 23.55
CA LYS A 2 8.20 -18.07 22.14
C LYS A 2 9.29 -17.41 21.28
N LEU A 3 10.05 -16.48 21.86
CA LEU A 3 11.14 -15.77 21.19
C LEU A 3 12.32 -16.70 20.83
N GLU A 4 12.65 -17.65 21.71
CA GLU A 4 13.72 -18.63 21.45
C GLU A 4 13.36 -19.58 20.31
N LYS A 5 12.08 -20.01 20.24
CA LYS A 5 11.58 -20.82 19.12
C LYS A 5 11.66 -20.04 17.80
N LEU A 6 11.30 -18.76 17.82
CA LEU A 6 11.42 -17.88 16.65
C LEU A 6 12.89 -17.71 16.24
N ASN A 7 13.79 -17.44 17.18
CA ASN A 7 15.22 -17.31 16.91
C ASN A 7 15.81 -18.60 16.35
N LYS A 8 15.42 -19.75 16.88
CA LYS A 8 15.86 -21.06 16.36
C LYS A 8 15.39 -21.29 14.94
N TYR A 9 14.13 -20.96 14.63
CA TYR A 9 13.61 -21.02 13.27
C TYR A 9 14.36 -20.07 12.33
N PHE A 10 14.55 -18.81 12.75
CA PHE A 10 15.21 -17.79 11.95
C PHE A 10 16.65 -18.18 11.61
N LYS A 11 17.42 -18.61 12.60
CA LYS A 11 18.80 -19.12 12.40
C LYS A 11 18.82 -20.33 11.46
N LYS A 12 17.92 -21.30 11.65
CA LYS A 12 17.92 -22.55 10.89
C LYS A 12 17.41 -22.40 9.45
N ARG A 13 16.50 -21.45 9.20
CA ARG A 13 15.82 -21.33 7.91
C ARG A 13 16.27 -20.12 7.10
N TRP A 14 16.47 -18.97 7.74
CA TRP A 14 16.77 -17.73 7.05
C TRP A 14 18.27 -17.49 6.93
N ILE A 15 19.03 -17.66 8.01
CA ILE A 15 20.48 -17.37 7.99
C ILE A 15 21.28 -18.41 7.18
N THR A 16 20.89 -19.68 7.22
CA THR A 16 21.66 -20.76 6.58
C THR A 16 21.26 -21.08 5.16
N HIS A 17 20.06 -20.69 4.71
CA HIS A 17 19.54 -21.09 3.40
C HIS A 17 19.20 -19.92 2.48
N VAL A 18 19.21 -18.68 2.98
CA VAL A 18 18.84 -17.51 2.18
C VAL A 18 20.06 -16.61 2.05
N ASN A 19 20.47 -16.35 0.81
CA ASN A 19 21.62 -15.50 0.57
C ASN A 19 21.28 -14.02 0.84
N PRO A 20 22.25 -13.19 1.27
CA PRO A 20 22.02 -11.76 1.46
C PRO A 20 21.46 -11.07 0.21
N GLU A 21 21.82 -11.55 -0.97
CA GLU A 21 21.30 -11.07 -2.27
C GLU A 21 19.80 -11.37 -2.45
N GLU A 22 19.32 -12.50 -1.94
CA GLU A 22 17.89 -12.87 -1.98
C GLU A 22 17.05 -12.10 -0.93
N LEU A 23 17.71 -11.61 0.13
CA LEU A 23 17.11 -10.75 1.14
C LEU A 23 17.19 -9.25 0.78
N SER A 24 18.11 -8.91 -0.12
CA SER A 24 18.35 -7.53 -0.52
C SER A 24 17.23 -7.04 -1.43
N ILE A 25 16.51 -6.02 -0.98
CA ILE A 25 15.52 -5.27 -1.78
C ILE A 25 16.23 -4.12 -2.53
N LEU A 26 17.56 -4.05 -2.49
CA LEU A 26 18.32 -3.00 -3.13
C LEU A 26 18.01 -2.98 -4.64
N ASP A 27 17.54 -1.84 -5.11
CA ASP A 27 17.08 -1.56 -6.49
C ASP A 27 15.82 -2.30 -6.99
N SER A 28 15.12 -3.04 -6.12
CA SER A 28 13.79 -3.55 -6.47
C SER A 28 12.74 -2.43 -6.42
N LYS A 29 12.00 -2.26 -7.52
CA LYS A 29 10.80 -1.38 -7.57
C LYS A 29 9.66 -1.87 -6.68
N PHE A 30 9.71 -3.14 -6.24
CA PHE A 30 8.66 -3.78 -5.46
C PHE A 30 9.25 -4.34 -4.16
N THR A 31 8.64 -4.03 -3.00
CA THR A 31 8.97 -4.81 -1.80
C THR A 31 8.38 -6.22 -1.95
N THR A 32 9.05 -7.22 -1.41
CA THR A 32 8.69 -8.65 -1.52
C THR A 32 7.28 -8.98 -1.04
N ASN A 33 6.61 -8.07 -0.32
CA ASN A 33 5.28 -8.28 0.24
C ASN A 33 4.25 -7.21 -0.20
N ASN A 34 4.56 -6.33 -1.16
CA ASN A 34 3.58 -5.32 -1.59
C ASN A 34 2.34 -5.95 -2.23
N GLY A 35 2.53 -6.95 -3.10
CA GLY A 35 1.44 -7.63 -3.80
C GLY A 35 0.52 -8.40 -2.84
N ALA A 36 1.10 -9.27 -2.01
CA ALA A 36 0.33 -10.04 -1.04
C ALA A 36 -0.35 -9.16 0.01
N LYS A 37 0.32 -8.13 0.56
CA LYS A 37 -0.32 -7.16 1.45
C LYS A 37 -1.47 -6.42 0.77
N SER A 38 -1.29 -5.98 -0.47
CA SER A 38 -2.33 -5.27 -1.22
C SER A 38 -3.53 -6.17 -1.51
N TYR A 39 -3.29 -7.42 -1.90
CA TYR A 39 -4.34 -8.43 -2.06
C TYR A 39 -5.10 -8.66 -0.75
N HIS A 40 -4.38 -8.89 0.36
CA HIS A 40 -5.02 -9.10 1.66
C HIS A 40 -5.80 -7.87 2.14
N ALA A 41 -5.31 -6.66 1.88
CA ALA A 41 -6.04 -5.43 2.16
C ALA A 41 -7.34 -5.36 1.34
N ARG A 42 -7.29 -5.59 0.02
CA ARG A 42 -8.49 -5.65 -0.84
C ARG A 42 -9.49 -6.70 -0.36
N LEU A 43 -9.01 -7.89 -0.01
CA LEU A 43 -9.84 -8.98 0.48
C LEU A 43 -10.51 -8.62 1.81
N LYS A 44 -9.77 -8.01 2.75
CA LYS A 44 -10.32 -7.54 4.02
C LYS A 44 -11.37 -6.45 3.82
N ASP A 45 -11.09 -5.46 2.98
CA ASP A 45 -11.98 -4.33 2.69
C ASP A 45 -13.28 -4.77 2.01
N ARG A 46 -13.24 -5.88 1.26
CA ARG A 46 -14.40 -6.42 0.56
C ARG A 46 -15.20 -7.40 1.41
N ALA A 47 -14.53 -8.31 2.12
CA ALA A 47 -15.20 -9.26 2.99
C ALA A 47 -15.88 -8.58 4.19
N ARG A 48 -15.35 -7.43 4.68
CA ARG A 48 -15.87 -6.57 5.78
C ARG A 48 -16.36 -7.29 7.04
N ALA A 49 -16.02 -8.56 7.20
CA ALA A 49 -16.49 -9.42 8.27
C ALA A 49 -15.29 -10.14 8.90
N ASN A 50 -15.29 -10.24 10.23
CA ASN A 50 -14.29 -11.01 10.95
C ASN A 50 -14.43 -12.52 10.67
N HIS A 51 -15.64 -12.98 10.33
CA HIS A 51 -15.97 -14.36 9.99
C HIS A 51 -16.99 -14.42 8.85
N PRO A 52 -16.58 -14.19 7.59
CA PRO A 52 -17.49 -14.33 6.47
C PRO A 52 -17.95 -15.79 6.33
N ARG A 53 -19.21 -16.00 5.95
CA ARG A 53 -19.70 -17.33 5.56
C ARG A 53 -18.86 -17.82 4.38
N ILE A 54 -18.54 -19.11 4.35
CA ILE A 54 -17.61 -19.68 3.36
C ILE A 54 -18.00 -19.36 1.91
N TRP A 55 -19.28 -19.44 1.58
CA TRP A 55 -19.78 -19.13 0.24
C TRP A 55 -19.61 -17.66 -0.11
N SER A 56 -19.96 -16.74 0.81
CA SER A 56 -19.74 -15.30 0.62
C SER A 56 -18.25 -14.97 0.47
N PHE A 57 -17.39 -15.63 1.24
CA PHE A 57 -15.94 -15.48 1.11
C PHE A 57 -15.42 -15.92 -0.26
N MET A 58 -15.87 -17.07 -0.77
CA MET A 58 -15.52 -17.55 -2.10
C MET A 58 -16.00 -16.61 -3.20
N THR A 59 -17.21 -16.04 -3.07
CA THR A 59 -17.71 -15.02 -3.99
C THR A 59 -16.79 -13.80 -4.03
N HIS A 60 -16.37 -13.28 -2.87
CA HIS A 60 -15.44 -12.14 -2.83
C HIS A 60 -14.07 -12.43 -3.43
N ILE A 61 -13.56 -13.66 -3.29
CA ILE A 61 -12.32 -14.08 -3.96
C ILE A 61 -12.50 -14.04 -5.48
N ASN A 62 -13.58 -14.64 -5.99
CA ASN A 62 -13.86 -14.66 -7.43
C ASN A 62 -14.01 -13.25 -7.99
N GLU A 63 -14.70 -12.36 -7.29
CA GLU A 63 -14.83 -10.96 -7.69
C GLU A 63 -13.47 -10.24 -7.78
N ILE A 64 -12.57 -10.48 -6.81
CA ILE A 64 -11.22 -9.88 -6.84
C ILE A 64 -10.41 -10.40 -8.03
N ILE A 65 -10.53 -11.68 -8.37
CA ILE A 65 -9.87 -12.27 -9.54
C ILE A 65 -10.40 -11.60 -10.82
N ILE A 66 -11.72 -11.52 -10.99
CA ILE A 66 -12.37 -10.89 -12.15
C ILE A 66 -11.95 -9.42 -12.28
N ASP A 67 -11.95 -8.66 -11.18
CA ASP A 67 -11.50 -7.27 -11.17
C ASP A 67 -10.04 -7.15 -11.63
N THR A 68 -9.18 -8.07 -11.20
CA THR A 68 -7.75 -8.08 -11.56
C THR A 68 -7.53 -8.44 -13.03
N ASP A 69 -8.27 -9.41 -13.56
CA ASP A 69 -8.22 -9.76 -14.98
C ASP A 69 -8.72 -8.62 -15.87
N ASN A 70 -9.79 -7.93 -15.45
CA ASN A 70 -10.29 -6.75 -16.13
C ASN A 70 -9.26 -5.60 -16.11
N GLU A 71 -8.59 -5.37 -14.98
CA GLU A 71 -7.50 -4.39 -14.88
C GLU A 71 -6.33 -4.76 -15.81
N PHE A 72 -5.94 -6.04 -15.87
CA PHE A 72 -4.90 -6.53 -16.76
C PHE A 72 -5.28 -6.36 -18.24
N GLY A 73 -6.50 -6.70 -18.62
CA GLY A 73 -7.02 -6.49 -19.98
C GLY A 73 -7.08 -5.01 -20.37
N ARG A 74 -7.36 -4.11 -19.41
CA ARG A 74 -7.29 -2.66 -19.66
C ARG A 74 -5.87 -2.17 -19.86
N LEU A 75 -4.93 -2.66 -19.05
CA LEU A 75 -3.51 -2.33 -19.16
C LEU A 75 -2.91 -2.80 -20.48
N SER A 76 -3.24 -4.02 -20.93
CA SER A 76 -2.78 -4.55 -22.22
C SER A 76 -3.30 -3.74 -23.41
N LEU A 77 -4.47 -3.11 -23.26
CA LEU A 77 -5.06 -2.19 -24.24
C LEU A 77 -4.56 -0.74 -24.08
N GLY A 78 -3.59 -0.47 -23.21
CA GLY A 78 -3.05 0.87 -22.97
C GLY A 78 -4.02 1.84 -22.29
N LYS A 79 -5.12 1.35 -21.72
CA LYS A 79 -6.10 2.17 -21.00
C LYS A 79 -5.62 2.45 -19.57
N ASN A 80 -5.94 3.65 -19.06
CA ASN A 80 -5.58 4.04 -17.70
C ASN A 80 -6.24 3.15 -16.63
N ILE A 81 -5.50 2.92 -15.54
CA ILE A 81 -5.96 2.21 -14.36
C ILE A 81 -7.11 3.00 -13.72
N THR A 82 -8.20 2.30 -13.38
CA THR A 82 -9.45 2.90 -12.89
C THR A 82 -9.28 3.61 -11.55
N ARG A 83 -8.27 3.24 -10.74
CA ARG A 83 -7.98 3.88 -9.46
C ARG A 83 -6.71 4.73 -9.54
N PRO A 84 -6.81 6.06 -9.40
CA PRO A 84 -5.64 6.89 -9.23
C PRO A 84 -4.95 6.54 -7.89
N ARG A 85 -3.62 6.50 -7.90
CA ARG A 85 -2.85 6.34 -6.66
C ARG A 85 -3.10 7.55 -5.76
N LYS A 86 -3.22 7.33 -4.44
CA LYS A 86 -3.37 8.43 -3.47
C LYS A 86 -2.19 9.41 -3.55
N LYS A 87 -2.45 10.72 -3.49
CA LYS A 87 -1.42 11.78 -3.49
C LYS A 87 -0.34 11.55 -2.43
N THR A 88 -0.73 11.05 -1.25
CA THR A 88 0.19 10.71 -0.15
C THR A 88 1.21 9.63 -0.51
N ASN A 89 0.84 8.66 -1.37
CA ASN A 89 1.78 7.64 -1.83
C ASN A 89 2.82 8.24 -2.77
N PHE A 90 2.42 9.15 -3.66
CA PHE A 90 3.35 9.88 -4.53
C PHE A 90 4.33 10.73 -3.72
N LEU A 91 3.85 11.48 -2.73
CA LEU A 91 4.70 12.27 -1.84
C LEU A 91 5.67 11.40 -1.06
N THR A 92 5.22 10.22 -0.60
CA THR A 92 6.09 9.28 0.12
C THR A 92 7.16 8.70 -0.80
N ASP A 93 6.82 8.34 -2.03
CA ASP A 93 7.75 7.79 -3.02
C ASP A 93 8.75 8.85 -3.51
N ASP A 94 8.31 10.09 -3.70
CA ASP A 94 9.18 11.23 -4.02
C ASP A 94 10.17 11.50 -2.87
N ARG A 95 9.68 11.57 -1.63
CA ARG A 95 10.54 11.72 -0.44
C ARG A 95 11.56 10.59 -0.32
N ARG A 96 11.16 9.32 -0.52
CA ARG A 96 12.09 8.18 -0.53
C ARG A 96 13.17 8.34 -1.59
N SER A 97 12.79 8.80 -2.78
CA SER A 97 13.70 9.05 -3.89
C SER A 97 14.72 10.15 -3.54
N ARG A 98 14.25 11.26 -2.95
CA ARG A 98 15.11 12.35 -2.46
C ARG A 98 16.08 11.89 -1.38
N CYS A 99 15.61 11.11 -0.39
CA CYS A 99 16.48 10.54 0.65
C CYS A 99 17.54 9.61 0.06
N LYS A 100 17.18 8.79 -0.93
CA LYS A 100 18.12 7.90 -1.63
C LYS A 100 19.20 8.72 -2.36
N GLN A 101 18.81 9.77 -3.07
CA GLN A 101 19.77 10.66 -3.76
C GLN A 101 20.73 11.34 -2.75
N LYS A 102 20.21 11.87 -1.64
CA LYS A 102 21.03 12.50 -0.60
C LYS A 102 22.01 11.53 0.07
N PHE A 103 21.60 10.27 0.27
CA PHE A 103 22.50 9.24 0.78
C PHE A 103 23.61 8.91 -0.21
N GLN A 104 23.26 8.77 -1.50
CA GLN A 104 24.23 8.51 -2.57
C GLN A 104 25.23 9.67 -2.76
N SER A 105 24.81 10.92 -2.54
CA SER A 105 25.68 12.09 -2.58
C SER A 105 26.51 12.30 -1.30
N GLY A 106 26.44 11.39 -0.32
CA GLY A 106 27.17 11.48 0.95
C GLY A 106 26.58 12.46 1.97
N GLY A 107 25.38 12.98 1.74
CA GLY A 107 24.70 13.94 2.62
C GLY A 107 23.98 13.31 3.82
N HIS A 108 23.91 11.97 3.89
CA HIS A 108 23.36 11.25 5.03
C HIS A 108 24.29 10.13 5.49
N ILE A 109 24.44 10.02 6.81
CA ILE A 109 25.07 8.85 7.45
C ILE A 109 24.07 7.68 7.40
N PRO A 110 24.49 6.40 7.29
CA PRO A 110 23.57 5.27 7.12
C PRO A 110 22.38 5.20 8.09
N TRP A 111 22.57 5.58 9.36
CA TRP A 111 21.49 5.58 10.34
C TRP A 111 20.46 6.69 10.11
N GLU A 112 20.89 7.87 9.65
CA GLU A 112 20.01 9.00 9.31
C GLU A 112 19.13 8.66 8.12
N TYR A 113 19.72 8.01 7.11
CA TYR A 113 19.01 7.52 5.94
C TYR A 113 17.92 6.50 6.33
N ILE A 114 18.26 5.52 7.19
CA ILE A 114 17.30 4.53 7.66
C ILE A 114 16.14 5.19 8.41
N ASN A 115 16.43 6.15 9.30
CA ASN A 115 15.39 6.86 10.05
C ASN A 115 14.48 7.67 9.12
N ALA A 116 15.07 8.45 8.20
CA ALA A 116 14.34 9.27 7.24
C ALA A 116 13.41 8.43 6.34
N VAL A 117 13.87 7.28 5.84
CA VAL A 117 13.06 6.40 4.96
C VAL A 117 11.98 5.64 5.74
N SER A 118 12.19 5.33 7.03
CA SER A 118 11.25 4.55 7.84
C SER A 118 9.95 5.27 8.19
N GLN A 119 10.01 6.60 8.33
CA GLN A 119 8.85 7.40 8.74
C GLN A 119 7.82 7.45 7.61
N THR A 120 6.58 7.05 7.85
CA THR A 120 5.49 7.18 6.87
C THR A 120 4.83 8.53 7.09
N ILE A 121 4.48 9.27 6.03
CA ILE A 121 3.92 10.64 6.11
C ILE A 121 2.68 10.73 7.03
N GLY A 122 1.96 9.63 7.26
CA GLY A 122 0.89 9.58 8.26
C GLY A 122 1.31 9.73 9.73
N ASN A 123 2.61 9.85 10.02
CA ASN A 123 3.17 9.98 11.36
C ASN A 123 4.00 11.27 11.54
N ILE A 124 3.83 12.24 10.65
CA ILE A 124 4.53 13.52 10.70
C ILE A 124 3.53 14.64 11.02
N ARG A 125 3.60 15.13 12.26
CA ARG A 125 3.50 16.56 12.55
C ARG A 125 4.93 17.10 12.43
N ASP A 126 5.30 17.58 11.25
CA ASP A 126 6.50 18.42 11.13
C ASP A 126 6.06 19.84 11.48
N PRO A 127 6.76 20.55 12.39
CA PRO A 127 6.36 21.91 12.82
C PRO A 127 6.57 23.01 11.76
N GLU A 128 7.13 22.69 10.58
CA GLU A 128 7.66 23.72 9.66
C GLU A 128 7.09 23.70 8.23
N GLU A 129 6.04 22.94 7.95
CA GLU A 129 5.28 23.10 6.69
C GLU A 129 3.82 23.45 7.02
N GLU A 130 3.54 24.75 7.18
CA GLU A 130 2.20 25.28 6.90
C GLU A 130 1.94 25.10 5.41
N VAL A 131 1.38 23.95 5.05
CA VAL A 131 0.76 23.76 3.74
C VAL A 131 -0.49 24.62 3.76
N ASP A 132 -0.45 25.74 3.04
CA ASP A 132 -1.61 26.59 2.78
C ASP A 132 -2.69 25.76 2.06
N PHE A 133 -3.82 25.57 2.74
CA PHE A 133 -4.99 24.84 2.25
C PHE A 133 -5.98 25.76 1.50
N SER A 134 -5.55 26.93 1.03
CA SER A 134 -6.43 27.94 0.43
C SER A 134 -6.82 27.71 -1.04
N ASP A 135 -6.63 26.54 -1.64
CA ASP A 135 -7.13 26.34 -3.01
C ASP A 135 -7.51 24.89 -3.32
N CYS A 136 -8.79 24.60 -3.14
CA CYS A 136 -9.62 23.63 -3.86
C CYS A 136 -11.00 23.61 -3.18
N SER A 137 -11.72 24.73 -3.29
CA SER A 137 -13.15 24.77 -3.01
C SER A 137 -13.92 23.95 -4.05
N GLU A 138 -14.97 23.29 -3.56
CA GLU A 138 -16.22 22.96 -4.26
C GLU A 138 -16.13 21.91 -5.38
N ASP A 139 -16.57 20.70 -5.04
CA ASP A 139 -17.72 20.09 -5.74
C ASP A 139 -18.42 19.14 -4.76
N SER A 140 -19.42 19.69 -4.09
CA SER A 140 -20.49 18.95 -3.45
C SER A 140 -21.52 18.58 -4.52
N GLU A 141 -21.55 17.32 -4.95
CA GLU A 141 -22.76 16.72 -5.51
C GLU A 141 -23.26 15.65 -4.55
N THR A 142 -24.12 16.11 -3.65
CA THR A 142 -25.14 15.30 -2.99
C THR A 142 -26.24 14.99 -4.00
N ASP A 143 -26.26 13.78 -4.55
CA ASP A 143 -27.50 13.22 -5.10
C ASP A 143 -28.17 12.37 -4.02
N HIS A 144 -29.01 13.04 -3.23
CA HIS A 144 -30.16 12.44 -2.58
C HIS A 144 -31.15 12.04 -3.69
N ILE A 145 -31.35 10.74 -3.90
CA ILE A 145 -32.59 10.24 -4.51
C ILE A 145 -33.38 9.63 -3.36
N ASP A 146 -34.26 10.46 -2.81
CA ASP A 146 -35.45 10.00 -2.09
C ASP A 146 -36.47 9.61 -3.17
N ASP A 147 -36.80 8.32 -3.27
CA ASP A 147 -38.00 7.86 -3.97
C ASP A 147 -38.73 6.88 -3.02
N ASP A 148 -39.41 7.46 -2.04
CA ASP A 148 -40.59 6.88 -1.38
C ASP A 148 -41.74 7.85 -1.65
N ASP A 149 -42.63 7.52 -2.60
CA ASP A 149 -44.07 7.35 -2.31
C ASP A 149 -44.93 7.18 -3.58
N ASN A 150 -45.72 6.10 -3.55
CA ASN A 150 -47.10 5.95 -4.05
C ASN A 150 -47.44 6.31 -5.51
N ASN A 151 -47.97 5.34 -6.27
CA ASN A 151 -49.41 5.31 -6.55
C ASN A 151 -49.92 3.99 -7.18
N HIS A 152 -51.07 3.54 -6.66
CA HIS A 152 -52.12 2.66 -7.25
C HIS A 152 -51.83 1.19 -7.59
#